data_AF-A0A1I2DRP4-F1
#
_entry.id   AF-A0A1I2DRP4-F1
#
_cell.length_a   1.000
_cell.length_b   1.000
_cell.length_c   1.000
_cell.angle_alpha   90.00
_cell.angle_beta   90.00
_cell.angle_gamma   90.00
#
_symmetry.space_group_name_H-M   'P 1'
#
loop_
_entity.id
_entity.type
_entity.pdbx_description
1 polymer ?
#
loop_
_entity_poly.entity_id
_entity_poly.type
_entity_poly.pdbx_seq_one_letter_code
_entity_poly.pdbx_strand_id
1 'polypeptide(L)' 'MREKIENVLKDMGDTSSLKNIYSVSGGDISEAYRIITSDDQYFFKYNGKAPNDFFQKEAEGLRM' A
#
# COMPACT_ATOMS: atom_id res chain seq x y z
N MET A 1 3.06 -10.04 -5.25
CA MET A 1 2.76 -8.62 -4.94
C MET A 1 1.27 -8.33 -5.09
N ARG A 2 0.66 -8.61 -6.26
CA ARG A 2 -0.79 -8.45 -6.48
C ARG A 2 -1.66 -9.14 -5.41
N GLU A 3 -1.43 -10.42 -5.14
CA GLU A 3 -2.20 -11.16 -4.12
C GLU A 3 -2.08 -10.53 -2.72
N LYS A 4 -0.91 -10.01 -2.34
CA LYS A 4 -0.73 -9.30 -1.06
C LYS A 4 -1.58 -8.04 -1.02
N ILE A 5 -1.59 -7.26 -2.11
CA ILE A 5 -2.42 -6.06 -2.23
C ILE A 5 -3.90 -6.42 -2.13
N GLU A 6 -4.36 -7.46 -2.82
CA GLU A 6 -5.76 -7.89 -2.78
C GLU A 6 -6.18 -8.35 -1.38
N ASN A 7 -5.30 -9.04 -0.64
CA ASN A 7 -5.58 -9.42 0.74
C ASN A 7 -5.66 -8.20 1.66
N VAL A 8 -4.73 -7.24 1.54
CA VAL A 8 -4.76 -6.00 2.34
C VAL A 8 -6.02 -5.18 2.06
N LEU A 9 -6.44 -5.05 0.79
CA LEU A 9 -7.68 -4.36 0.44
C LEU A 9 -8.89 -5.01 1.10
N LYS A 10 -8.98 -6.35 1.06
CA LYS A 10 -10.05 -7.10 1.73
C LYS A 10 -10.02 -6.92 3.23
N ASP A 11 -8.85 -6.95 3.86
CA ASP A 11 -8.69 -6.72 5.31
C ASP A 11 -9.11 -5.29 5.72
N MET A 12 -8.94 -4.32 4.81
CA MET A 12 -9.43 -2.95 4.97
C MET A 12 -10.94 -2.79 4.69
N GLY A 13 -11.61 -3.84 4.21
CA GLY A 13 -13.03 -3.85 3.86
C GLY A 13 -13.34 -3.50 2.41
N ASP A 14 -12.33 -3.25 1.57
CA ASP A 14 -12.51 -3.05 0.13
C ASP A 14 -12.45 -4.38 -0.61
N THR A 15 -13.63 -4.89 -0.99
CA THR A 15 -13.79 -6.09 -1.83
C THR A 15 -14.05 -5.76 -3.30
N SER A 16 -13.91 -4.49 -3.68
CA SER A 16 -14.18 -4.04 -5.05
C SER A 16 -13.14 -4.57 -6.04
N SER A 17 -13.46 -4.50 -7.34
CA SER A 17 -12.62 -5.12 -8.35
C SER A 17 -11.33 -4.35 -8.54
N LEU A 18 -10.19 -4.98 -8.22
CA LEU A 18 -8.87 -4.42 -8.53
C LEU A 18 -8.70 -4.24 -10.05
N LYS A 19 -8.56 -2.99 -10.49
CA LYS A 19 -8.41 -2.64 -11.91
C LYS A 19 -6.94 -2.63 -12.29
N ASN A 20 -6.15 -1.79 -11.62
CA ASN A 20 -4.75 -1.56 -11.99
C ASN A 20 -3.86 -1.43 -10.77
N ILE A 21 -2.60 -1.85 -10.93
CA ILE A 21 -1.50 -1.59 -10.01
C ILE A 21 -0.38 -0.98 -10.85
N TYR A 22 0.05 0.21 -10.48
CA TYR A 22 1.22 0.86 -11.07
C TYR A 22 2.33 0.89 -10.03
N SER A 23 3.50 0.35 -10.35
CA SER A 23 4.69 0.70 -9.59
C SER A 23 4.97 2.19 -9.80
N VAL A 24 5.17 2.89 -8.72
CA VAL A 24 5.65 4.28 -8.74
C VAL A 24 7.02 4.29 -8.09
N SER A 25 7.87 5.23 -8.50
CA SER A 25 9.20 5.37 -7.92
C SER A 25 9.06 5.71 -6.43
N GLY A 26 9.18 4.70 -5.58
CA GLY A 26 9.60 4.89 -4.20
C GLY A 26 11.13 4.90 -4.20
N GLY A 27 11.75 5.78 -3.41
CA GLY A 27 13.22 5.85 -3.35
C GLY A 27 13.86 4.53 -2.91
N ASP A 28 15.19 4.52 -2.73
CA ASP A 28 16.03 3.32 -2.49
C ASP A 28 15.61 2.42 -1.32
N ILE A 29 14.67 2.88 -0.49
CA ILE A 29 14.25 2.25 0.77
C ILE A 29 12.92 1.51 0.65
N SER A 30 11.94 1.99 -0.13
CA SER A 30 10.59 1.41 -0.16
C SER A 30 10.03 1.32 -1.57
N GLU A 31 9.44 0.18 -1.90
CA GLU A 31 8.62 0.04 -3.11
C GLU A 31 7.29 0.75 -2.88
N ALA A 32 6.83 1.51 -3.88
CA ALA A 32 5.57 2.23 -3.82
C ALA A 32 4.69 1.85 -5.00
N TYR A 33 3.38 1.78 -4.74
CA TYR A 33 2.39 1.35 -5.71
C TYR A 33 1.18 2.27 -5.66
N ARG A 34 0.67 2.65 -6.84
CA ARG A 34 -0.65 3.23 -6.99
C ARG A 34 -1.62 2.13 -7.39
N ILE A 35 -2.64 1.93 -6.58
CA ILE A 35 -3.67 0.92 -6.74
C ILE A 35 -4.96 1.62 -7.15
N ILE A 36 -5.62 1.10 -8.18
CA ILE A 36 -6.93 1.58 -8.63
C ILE A 36 -7.90 0.41 -8.54
N THR A 37 -8.96 0.57 -7.76
CA THR A 37 -10.09 -0.35 -7.71
C THR A 37 -11.28 0.23 -8.47
N SER A 38 -12.42 -0.46 -8.52
CA SER A 38 -13.62 0.11 -9.14
C SER A 38 -14.20 1.27 -8.33
N ASP A 39 -13.93 1.28 -7.02
CA ASP A 39 -14.63 2.15 -6.08
C ASP A 39 -13.69 3.25 -5.55
N ASP A 40 -12.37 2.99 -5.48
CA ASP A 40 -11.42 3.90 -4.87
C ASP A 40 -9.98 3.80 -5.43
N GLN A 41 -9.09 4.65 -4.91
CA GLN A 41 -7.66 4.65 -5.25
C GLN A 41 -6.78 4.71 -4.01
N TYR A 42 -5.72 3.89 -4.00
CA TYR A 42 -4.82 3.77 -2.85
C TYR A 42 -3.37 3.99 -3.22
N PHE A 43 -2.61 4.53 -2.26
CA PHE A 43 -1.17 4.56 -2.29
C PHE A 43 -0.64 3.51 -1.31
N PHE A 44 0.12 2.55 -1.82
CA PHE A 44 0.62 1.41 -1.05
C PHE A 44 2.14 1.43 -1.01
N LYS A 45 2.69 1.44 0.20
CA LYS A 45 4.14 1.36 0.43
C LYS A 45 4.48 -0.02 0.96
N TYR A 46 5.52 -0.62 0.40
CA TYR A 46 6.05 -1.90 0.82
C TYR A 46 7.55 -1.79 1.06
N ASN A 47 8.01 -2.31 2.19
CA ASN A 47 9.43 -2.44 2.47
C ASN A 47 9.69 -3.79 3.14
N GLY A 48 10.19 -4.75 2.36
CA GLY A 48 10.48 -6.10 2.87
C GLY A 48 11.69 -6.19 3.82
N LYS A 49 12.48 -5.12 3.95
CA LYS A 49 13.67 -5.04 4.82
C LYS A 49 13.44 -4.14 6.05
N ALA A 50 12.33 -3.42 6.11
CA ALA A 50 12.02 -2.54 7.23
C ALA A 50 11.64 -3.35 8.47
N PRO A 51 11.99 -2.86 9.67
CA PRO A 51 11.36 -3.30 10.92
C PRO A 51 9.85 -3.09 10.85
N ASN A 52 9.07 -3.96 11.52
CA ASN A 52 7.60 -3.90 11.52
C ASN A 52 7.05 -2.51 11.91
N ASP A 53 7.75 -1.78 12.76
CA ASP A 53 7.30 -0.50 13.32
C ASP A 53 7.61 0.70 12.41
N PHE A 54 8.29 0.48 11.27
CA PHE A 54 8.75 1.55 10.37
C PHE A 54 7.58 2.38 9.82
N PHE A 55 6.56 1.71 9.30
CA PHE A 55 5.36 2.38 8.78
C PHE A 55 4.42 2.87 9.89
N GLN A 56 4.48 2.28 11.09
CA GLN A 56 3.72 2.78 12.24
C GLN A 56 4.20 4.19 12.64
N LYS A 57 5.52 4.39 12.74
CA LYS A 57 6.09 5.70 13.06
C LYS A 57 5.78 6.74 11.97
N GLU A 58 5.79 6.33 10.70
CA GLU A 58 5.39 7.21 9.60
C GLU A 58 3.90 7.62 9.71
N ALA A 59 3.01 6.66 10.02
CA ALA A 59 1.59 6.94 10.22
C ALA A 59 1.32 7.81 11.46
N GLU A 60 2.08 7.63 12.55
CA GLU A 60 2.03 8.48 13.73
C GLU A 60 2.41 9.94 13.41
N GLY A 61 3.43 10.14 12.57
CA GLY A 61 3.84 11.48 12.14
C GLY A 61 2.82 12.22 11.25
N LEU A 62 1.99 11.49 10.50
CA LEU A 62 0.93 12.07 9.65
C LEU A 62 -0.34 12.47 10.41
N ARG A 63 -0.51 12.00 11.66
CA ARG A 63 -1.69 12.28 12.50
C ARG A 63 -1.50 13.51 13.40
N MET A 64 -0.36 14.18 13.33
CA MET A 64 -0.05 15.39 14.08
C MET A 64 -0.42 16.67 13.35
#